data_AF-A0A0Q9KQK1-F1
#
_entry.id   AF-A0A0Q9KQK1-F1
#
_cell.length_a   1.000
_cell.length_b   1.000
_cell.length_c   1.000
_cell.angle_alpha   90.00
_cell.angle_beta   90.00
_cell.angle_gamma   90.00
#
_symmetry.space_group_name_H-M   'P 1'
#
loop_
_entity.id
_entity.type
_entity.pdbx_description
1 polymer ?
#
loop_
_entity_poly.entity_id
_entity_poly.type
_entity_poly.pdbx_seq_one_letter_code
_entity_poly.pdbx_strand_id
1 'polypeptide(L)'
;MDEIAIRDGVPAAQVASLVSWLSSVDPEGVDERQRLDAVSALEALKGAAAAAQARLTAAAVTDREALGEDSRSVRAEVALARRCSPTLADQHVGVAKALVSEMPETMGALTRGEISERRAMILVREVWSTGARWTDGWRRSWR
;
A
#
# COMPACT_ATOMS: atom_id res chain seq x y z
N MET A 1 -2.07 -21.98 14.58
CA MET A 1 -1.36 -21.06 13.66
C MET A 1 -2.40 -20.71 12.65
N ASP A 2 -3.26 -19.76 13.04
CA ASP A 2 -4.57 -19.64 12.44
C ASP A 2 -4.47 -18.82 11.16
N GLU A 3 -4.95 -19.47 10.11
CA GLU A 3 -5.33 -18.94 8.83
C GLU A 3 -6.18 -17.68 9.05
N ILE A 4 -5.56 -16.49 8.98
CA ILE A 4 -6.29 -15.24 8.71
C ILE A 4 -6.66 -15.28 7.23
N ALA A 5 -7.45 -16.28 6.85
CA ALA A 5 -8.34 -16.16 5.74
C ALA A 5 -9.32 -15.06 6.14
N ILE A 6 -9.42 -14.04 5.31
CA ILE A 6 -10.51 -13.08 5.33
C ILE A 6 -11.78 -13.89 5.03
N ARG A 7 -12.28 -14.62 6.03
CA ARG A 7 -13.54 -15.37 5.98
C ARG A 7 -14.62 -14.40 6.46
N ASP A 8 -15.42 -13.96 5.50
CA ASP A 8 -16.78 -13.45 5.69
C ASP A 8 -16.99 -12.02 6.23
N GLY A 9 -16.00 -11.12 6.07
CA GLY A 9 -16.16 -9.69 6.36
C GLY A 9 -15.87 -8.80 5.16
N VAL A 10 -16.63 -7.71 4.98
CA VAL A 10 -16.25 -6.62 4.04
C VAL A 10 -14.93 -6.02 4.56
N PRO A 11 -13.80 -6.05 3.81
CA PRO A 11 -12.49 -5.64 4.32
C PRO A 11 -12.49 -4.24 4.96
N ALA A 12 -13.31 -3.33 4.44
CA ALA A 12 -13.48 -1.98 4.97
C ALA A 12 -14.00 -1.97 6.43
N ALA A 13 -14.91 -2.87 6.81
CA ALA A 13 -15.47 -2.92 8.15
C ALA A 13 -14.41 -3.37 9.18
N GLN A 14 -13.61 -4.37 8.84
CA GLN A 14 -12.52 -4.84 9.70
C GLN A 14 -11.44 -3.77 9.90
N VAL A 15 -11.07 -3.07 8.83
CA VAL A 15 -10.13 -1.93 8.91
C VAL A 15 -10.71 -0.80 9.76
N ALA A 16 -12.01 -0.51 9.65
CA ALA A 16 -12.66 0.50 10.48
C ALA A 16 -12.65 0.13 11.98
N SER A 17 -12.89 -1.14 12.33
CA SER A 17 -12.76 -1.62 13.70
C SER A 17 -11.33 -1.48 14.24
N LEU A 18 -10.32 -1.81 13.44
CA LEU A 18 -8.93 -1.62 13.81
C LEU A 18 -8.59 -0.13 14.05
N VAL A 19 -9.04 0.77 13.17
CA VAL A 19 -8.86 2.22 13.34
C VAL A 19 -9.54 2.72 14.61
N SER A 20 -10.74 2.23 14.92
CA SER A 20 -11.44 2.57 16.17
C SER A 20 -10.65 2.13 17.40
N TRP A 21 -10.09 0.91 17.38
CA TRP A 21 -9.24 0.43 18.47
C TRP A 21 -7.96 1.27 18.61
N LEU A 22 -7.26 1.55 17.50
CA LEU A 22 -6.06 2.40 17.49
C LEU A 22 -6.31 3.80 18.06
N SER A 23 -7.51 4.34 17.86
CA SER A 23 -7.90 5.66 18.37
C SER A 23 -8.05 5.69 19.90
N SER A 24 -8.11 4.52 20.55
CA SER A 24 -8.18 4.40 22.02
C SER A 24 -6.84 4.11 22.68
N VAL A 25 -5.74 3.98 21.92
CA VAL A 25 -4.41 3.70 22.46
C VAL A 25 -3.88 4.93 23.21
N ASP A 26 -3.67 4.79 24.52
CA ASP A 26 -3.18 5.83 25.42
C ASP A 26 -1.79 5.43 25.99
N PRO A 27 -0.80 6.35 26.05
CA PRO A 27 0.50 6.07 26.67
C PRO A 27 0.48 5.96 28.21
N GLU A 28 -0.63 6.28 28.89
CA GLU A 28 -0.80 6.18 30.34
C GLU A 28 -0.69 4.73 30.83
N GLY A 29 0.07 4.49 31.89
CA GLY A 29 0.28 3.16 32.45
C GLY A 29 1.18 2.21 31.64
N VAL A 30 1.69 2.65 30.49
CA VAL A 30 2.62 1.88 29.64
C VAL A 30 4.06 2.27 29.97
N ASP A 31 4.98 1.32 30.14
CA ASP A 31 6.39 1.66 30.36
C ASP A 31 7.11 2.09 29.07
N GLU A 32 8.32 2.65 29.19
CA GLU A 32 9.09 3.13 28.03
C GLU A 32 9.32 2.04 26.97
N ARG A 33 9.67 0.83 27.40
CA ARG A 33 9.97 -0.26 26.49
C ARG A 33 8.72 -0.72 25.74
N GLN A 34 7.61 -0.87 26.45
CA GLN A 34 6.32 -1.20 25.88
C GLN A 34 5.84 -0.14 24.88
N ARG A 35 6.12 1.15 25.13
CA ARG A 35 5.82 2.23 24.15
C ARG A 35 6.65 2.08 22.87
N LEU A 36 7.94 1.78 22.98
CA LEU A 36 8.81 1.59 21.81
C LEU A 36 8.45 0.32 21.02
N ASP A 37 8.08 -0.75 21.73
CA ASP A 37 7.57 -1.98 21.12
C ASP A 37 6.24 -1.71 20.38
N ALA A 38 5.35 -0.92 20.96
CA ALA A 38 4.10 -0.48 20.31
C ALA A 38 4.37 0.37 19.06
N VAL A 39 5.30 1.33 19.12
CA VAL A 39 5.71 2.12 17.94
C VAL A 39 6.24 1.23 16.82
N SER A 40 7.06 0.22 17.17
CA SER A 40 7.61 -0.73 16.20
C SER A 40 6.51 -1.58 15.54
N ALA A 41 5.55 -2.06 16.34
CA ALA A 41 4.40 -2.81 15.84
C ALA A 41 3.49 -1.95 14.94
N LEU A 42 3.28 -0.67 15.29
CA LEU A 42 2.50 0.27 14.48
C LEU A 42 3.18 0.59 13.14
N GLU A 43 4.51 0.66 13.09
CA GLU A 43 5.23 0.84 11.84
C GLU A 43 5.13 -0.40 10.94
N ALA A 44 5.22 -1.61 11.51
CA ALA A 44 4.97 -2.84 10.77
C ALA A 44 3.54 -2.89 10.23
N LEU A 45 2.55 -2.48 11.04
CA LEU A 45 1.16 -2.35 10.61
C LEU A 45 0.99 -1.38 9.44
N LYS A 46 1.65 -0.22 9.48
CA LYS A 46 1.64 0.74 8.35
C LYS A 46 2.19 0.12 7.08
N GLY A 47 3.27 -0.66 7.17
CA GLY A 47 3.81 -1.42 6.04
C GLY A 47 2.78 -2.39 5.47
N ALA A 48 2.20 -3.23 6.33
CA ALA A 48 1.19 -4.21 5.93
C ALA A 48 -0.06 -3.55 5.31
N ALA A 49 -0.53 -2.43 5.87
CA ALA A 49 -1.64 -1.65 5.34
C ALA A 49 -1.32 -1.07 3.96
N ALA A 50 -0.12 -0.52 3.76
CA ALA A 50 0.33 -0.04 2.46
C ALA A 50 0.43 -1.17 1.42
N ALA A 51 0.87 -2.36 1.81
CA ALA A 51 0.86 -3.54 0.94
C ALA A 51 -0.57 -3.91 0.51
N ALA A 52 -1.52 -3.92 1.43
CA ALA A 52 -2.92 -4.20 1.12
C ALA A 52 -3.50 -3.16 0.16
N GLN A 53 -3.24 -1.86 0.40
CA GLN A 53 -3.62 -0.79 -0.52
C GLN A 53 -3.02 -0.98 -1.92
N ALA A 54 -1.75 -1.38 -2.01
CA ALA A 54 -1.11 -1.65 -3.29
C ALA A 54 -1.78 -2.82 -4.05
N ARG A 55 -2.08 -3.95 -3.39
CA ARG A 55 -2.79 -5.08 -4.05
C ARG A 55 -4.17 -4.66 -4.56
N LEU A 56 -4.96 -3.99 -3.71
CA LEU A 56 -6.31 -3.55 -4.07
C LEU A 56 -6.28 -2.53 -5.22
N THR A 57 -5.31 -1.61 -5.19
CA THR A 57 -5.12 -0.63 -6.27
C THR A 57 -4.72 -1.29 -7.58
N ALA A 58 -3.75 -2.22 -7.55
CA ALA A 58 -3.33 -2.94 -8.75
C ALA A 58 -4.48 -3.75 -9.35
N ALA A 59 -5.25 -4.47 -8.52
CA ALA A 59 -6.43 -5.22 -8.95
C ALA A 59 -7.48 -4.32 -9.59
N ALA A 60 -7.84 -3.20 -8.95
CA ALA A 60 -8.82 -2.26 -9.51
C ALA A 60 -8.40 -1.66 -10.87
N VAL A 61 -7.10 -1.41 -11.06
CA VAL A 61 -6.56 -0.95 -12.34
C VAL A 61 -6.63 -2.06 -13.39
N THR A 62 -6.23 -3.29 -13.04
CA THR A 62 -6.29 -4.45 -13.94
C THR A 62 -7.72 -4.75 -14.37
N ASP A 63 -8.68 -4.72 -13.44
CA ASP A 63 -10.10 -4.93 -13.74
C ASP A 63 -10.63 -3.88 -14.72
N ARG A 64 -10.23 -2.61 -14.54
CA ARG A 64 -10.61 -1.53 -15.46
C ARG A 64 -9.98 -1.67 -16.85
N GLU A 65 -8.70 -2.00 -16.90
CA GLU A 65 -7.96 -2.23 -18.14
C GLU A 65 -8.56 -3.42 -18.92
N ALA A 66 -9.01 -4.48 -18.21
CA ALA A 66 -9.67 -5.64 -18.82
C ALA A 66 -11.03 -5.31 -19.46
N LEU A 67 -11.72 -4.26 -18.99
CA LEU A 67 -12.94 -3.73 -19.61
C LEU A 67 -12.66 -2.85 -20.84
N GLY A 68 -11.39 -2.62 -21.19
CA GLY A 68 -10.98 -1.70 -22.25
C GLY A 68 -11.22 -0.22 -21.91
N GLU A 69 -11.47 0.08 -20.63
CA GLU A 69 -11.74 1.42 -20.16
C GLU A 69 -10.48 2.17 -19.73
N ASP A 70 -10.59 3.49 -19.68
CA ASP A 70 -9.50 4.35 -19.25
C ASP A 70 -9.30 4.30 -17.73
N SER A 71 -8.11 3.89 -17.31
CA SER A 71 -7.70 3.82 -15.89
C SER A 71 -7.54 5.20 -15.22
N ARG A 72 -7.69 6.31 -15.95
CA ARG A 72 -7.80 7.68 -15.38
C ARG A 72 -8.91 7.80 -14.34
N SER A 73 -10.04 7.13 -14.54
CA SER A 73 -11.14 7.08 -13.57
C SER A 73 -10.71 6.45 -12.24
N VAL A 74 -10.03 5.29 -12.31
CA VAL A 74 -9.49 4.59 -11.13
C VAL A 74 -8.49 5.46 -10.36
N ARG A 75 -7.65 6.24 -11.05
CA ARG A 75 -6.71 7.16 -10.38
C ARG A 75 -7.43 8.24 -9.57
N ALA A 76 -8.52 8.79 -10.10
CA ALA A 76 -9.33 9.76 -9.37
C ALA A 76 -9.99 9.12 -8.14
N GLU A 77 -10.54 7.91 -8.28
CA GLU A 77 -11.11 7.14 -7.16
C GLU A 77 -10.05 6.82 -6.10
N VAL A 78 -8.85 6.42 -6.50
CA VAL A 78 -7.71 6.18 -5.60
C VAL A 78 -7.28 7.48 -4.90
N ALA A 79 -7.24 8.61 -5.60
CA ALA A 79 -6.91 9.91 -5.02
C ALA A 79 -7.91 10.29 -3.92
N LEU A 80 -9.21 10.10 -4.17
CA LEU A 80 -10.27 10.33 -3.19
C LEU A 80 -10.13 9.38 -1.99
N ALA A 81 -9.97 8.09 -2.24
CA ALA A 81 -9.85 7.08 -1.18
C ALA A 81 -8.62 7.30 -0.28
N ARG A 82 -7.49 7.72 -0.88
CA ARG A 82 -6.24 7.99 -0.16
C ARG A 82 -6.12 9.42 0.36
N ARG A 83 -7.09 10.30 0.06
CA ARG A 83 -7.09 11.73 0.41
C ARG A 83 -5.80 12.44 -0.02
N CYS A 84 -5.39 12.22 -1.28
CA CYS A 84 -4.16 12.79 -1.82
C CYS A 84 -4.40 13.52 -3.16
N SER A 85 -3.38 14.23 -3.64
CA SER A 85 -3.45 14.85 -4.97
C SER A 85 -3.49 13.78 -6.08
N PRO A 86 -4.05 14.09 -7.27
CA PRO A 86 -4.03 13.19 -8.41
C PRO A 86 -2.62 12.72 -8.79
N THR A 87 -1.64 13.62 -8.73
CA THR A 87 -0.23 13.29 -8.99
C THR A 87 0.31 12.25 -8.01
N LEU A 88 -0.03 12.36 -6.71
CA LEU A 88 0.41 11.36 -5.73
C LEU A 88 -0.36 10.04 -5.90
N ALA A 89 -1.63 10.08 -6.31
CA ALA A 89 -2.39 8.88 -6.64
C ALA A 89 -1.80 8.14 -7.85
N ASP A 90 -1.40 8.86 -8.91
CA ASP A 90 -0.69 8.29 -10.06
C ASP A 90 0.59 7.57 -9.63
N GLN A 91 1.33 8.18 -8.69
CA GLN A 91 2.52 7.57 -8.11
C GLN A 91 2.19 6.27 -7.38
N HIS A 92 1.14 6.27 -6.55
CA HIS A 92 0.67 5.08 -5.84
C HIS A 92 0.21 3.97 -6.80
N VAL A 93 -0.49 4.31 -7.88
CA VAL A 93 -0.89 3.35 -8.92
C VAL A 93 0.33 2.73 -9.60
N GLY A 94 1.33 3.54 -9.99
CA GLY A 94 2.56 3.04 -10.59
C GLY A 94 3.33 2.11 -9.64
N VAL A 95 3.48 2.51 -8.37
CA VAL A 95 4.14 1.71 -7.33
C VAL A 95 3.38 0.41 -7.08
N ALA A 96 2.04 0.46 -7.02
CA ALA A 96 1.20 -0.70 -6.83
C ALA A 96 1.39 -1.75 -7.93
N LYS A 97 1.37 -1.33 -9.20
CA LYS A 97 1.64 -2.22 -10.34
C LYS A 97 3.03 -2.84 -10.21
N ALA A 98 4.08 -2.04 -10.07
CA ALA A 98 5.46 -2.54 -9.98
C ALA A 98 5.69 -3.52 -8.82
N LEU A 99 5.15 -3.22 -7.63
CA LEU A 99 5.28 -4.12 -6.48
C LEU A 99 4.62 -5.48 -6.74
N VAL A 100 3.44 -5.50 -7.37
CA VAL A 100 2.67 -6.73 -7.62
C VAL A 100 3.25 -7.54 -8.78
N SER A 101 3.59 -6.90 -9.89
CA SER A 101 4.02 -7.61 -11.11
C SER A 101 5.51 -7.89 -11.18
N GLU A 102 6.34 -7.08 -10.53
CA GLU A 102 7.78 -7.06 -10.83
C GLU A 102 8.68 -7.16 -9.60
N MET A 103 8.18 -6.79 -8.42
CA MET A 103 8.94 -6.83 -7.18
C MET A 103 8.23 -7.64 -6.08
N PRO A 104 7.86 -8.92 -6.33
CA PRO A 104 7.07 -9.72 -5.39
C PRO A 104 7.77 -9.91 -4.03
N GLU A 105 9.10 -9.98 -3.99
CA GLU A 105 9.85 -10.06 -2.73
C GLU A 105 9.76 -8.77 -1.91
N THR A 106 9.82 -7.61 -2.58
CA THR A 106 9.62 -6.30 -1.92
C THR A 106 8.20 -6.19 -1.41
N MET A 107 7.22 -6.67 -2.19
CA MET A 107 5.83 -6.73 -1.79
C MET A 107 5.59 -7.67 -0.60
N GLY A 108 6.29 -8.80 -0.56
CA GLY A 108 6.28 -9.74 0.56
C GLY A 108 6.84 -9.11 1.83
N ALA A 109 7.99 -8.45 1.76
CA ALA A 109 8.58 -7.73 2.89
C ALA A 109 7.66 -6.61 3.41
N LEU A 110 7.04 -5.85 2.50
CA LEU A 110 6.08 -4.81 2.87
C LEU A 110 4.83 -5.41 3.54
N THR A 111 4.34 -6.53 3.02
CA THR A 111 3.18 -7.26 3.58
C THR A 111 3.43 -7.75 5.00
N ARG A 112 4.66 -8.20 5.30
CA ARG A 112 5.06 -8.62 6.65
C ARG A 112 5.42 -7.46 7.57
N GLY A 113 5.42 -6.21 7.08
CA GLY A 113 5.81 -5.03 7.85
C GLY A 113 7.31 -4.93 8.11
N GLU A 114 8.15 -5.69 7.39
CA GLU A 114 9.61 -5.67 7.51
C GLU A 114 10.23 -4.39 6.91
N ILE A 115 9.52 -3.77 5.96
CA ILE A 115 9.88 -2.48 5.37
C ILE A 115 8.69 -1.52 5.41
N SER A 116 8.98 -0.22 5.47
CA SER A 116 7.97 0.83 5.40
C SER A 116 7.53 1.12 3.96
N GLU A 117 6.35 1.71 3.78
CA GLU A 117 5.87 2.18 2.47
C GLU A 117 6.89 3.10 1.78
N ARG A 118 7.49 4.03 2.54
CA ARG A 118 8.52 4.93 2.02
C ARG A 118 9.71 4.16 1.46
N ARG A 119 10.16 3.10 2.15
CA ARG A 119 11.28 2.27 1.69
C ARG A 119 10.89 1.49 0.42
N ALA A 120 9.68 0.94 0.36
CA ALA A 120 9.18 0.28 -0.84
C ALA A 120 9.11 1.25 -2.05
N MET A 121 8.62 2.48 -1.84
CA MET A 121 8.57 3.50 -2.90
C MET A 121 9.96 3.89 -3.42
N ILE A 122 10.96 3.98 -2.54
CA ILE A 122 12.36 4.23 -2.94
C ILE A 122 12.86 3.07 -3.79
N LEU A 123 12.67 1.82 -3.36
CA LEU A 123 13.12 0.64 -4.10
C LEU A 123 12.52 0.60 -5.52
N VAL A 124 11.22 0.84 -5.66
CA VAL A 124 10.56 0.91 -6.97
C VAL A 124 11.18 2.02 -7.85
N ARG A 125 11.43 3.20 -7.27
CA ARG A 125 12.05 4.32 -7.99
C ARG A 125 13.46 3.98 -8.48
N GLU A 126 14.28 3.31 -7.66
CA GLU A 126 15.63 2.91 -8.05
C GLU A 126 15.63 1.83 -9.15
N VAL A 127 14.65 0.91 -9.12
CA VAL A 127 14.48 -0.05 -10.22
C VAL A 127 14.08 0.67 -11.52
N TRP A 128 13.23 1.69 -11.44
CA TRP A 128 12.85 2.52 -12.60
C TRP A 128 13.98 3.38 -13.16
N SER A 129 14.84 3.94 -12.29
CA SER A 129 15.98 4.77 -12.71
C SER A 129 17.02 3.95 -13.49
N THR A 130 17.20 2.68 -13.13
CA THR A 130 18.23 1.78 -13.68
C THR A 130 17.95 1.29 -15.12
N GLY A 131 16.75 1.52 -15.67
CA GLY A 131 16.49 1.23 -17.09
C GLY A 131 16.27 -0.24 -17.42
N ALA A 132 15.93 -1.08 -16.43
CA ALA A 132 15.28 -2.37 -16.70
C ALA A 132 14.10 -2.15 -17.67
N ARG A 133 13.83 -3.11 -18.54
CA ARG A 133 12.97 -2.95 -19.73
C ARG A 133 11.51 -2.66 -19.32
N TRP A 134 11.03 -1.42 -19.48
CA TRP A 134 9.64 -1.04 -19.20
C TRP A 134 8.87 -0.82 -20.49
N THR A 135 7.71 -1.47 -20.63
CA THR A 135 6.91 -1.46 -21.87
C THR A 135 5.87 -0.36 -21.97
N ASP A 136 5.61 0.47 -20.94
CA ASP A 136 4.61 1.54 -21.05
C ASP A 136 5.07 2.93 -20.58
N GLY A 137 4.52 3.96 -21.24
CA GLY A 137 4.91 5.38 -21.29
C GLY A 137 4.87 6.20 -19.99
N TRP A 138 4.94 5.58 -18.82
CA TRP A 138 4.74 6.20 -17.50
C TRP A 138 5.90 7.03 -16.95
N ARG A 139 7.08 7.02 -17.61
CA ARG A 139 8.23 7.86 -17.20
C ARG A 139 7.93 9.36 -17.12
N ARG A 140 6.89 9.86 -17.80
CA ARG A 140 6.63 11.30 -17.93
C ARG A 140 5.94 11.94 -16.72
N SER A 141 5.30 11.16 -15.83
CA SER A 141 4.53 11.70 -14.68
C SER A 141 5.31 11.79 -13.37
N TRP A 142 6.61 11.48 -13.37
CA TRP A 142 7.46 11.40 -12.17
C TRP A 142 8.54 12.49 -12.08
N ARG A 143 8.50 13.50 -12.96
CA ARG A 143 9.25 14.75 -12.80
C ARG A 143 8.35 15.85 -12.27
#